data_AF-A0A7C2FVN4-F1
#
_entry.id   AF-A0A7C2FVN4-F1
#
_cell.length_a   1.000
_cell.length_b   1.000
_cell.length_c   1.000
_cell.angle_alpha   90.00
_cell.angle_beta   90.00
_cell.angle_gamma   90.00
#
_symmetry.space_group_name_H-M   'P 1'
#
loop_
_entity.id
_entity.type
_entity.pdbx_description
1 polymer ?
#
loop_
_entity_poly.entity_id
_entity_poly.type
_entity_poly.pdbx_seq_one_letter_code
_entity_poly.pdbx_strand_id
1 'polypeptide(L)' 'MTTNNHPIEPDGYDRVAPGFACPSCGEDDIDSLVWIDDDKVRCDSCGTVYDPNQPDAEA' A
#
# COMPACT_ATOMS: atom_id res chain seq x y z
N MET A 1 -7.07 -13.55 -36.44
CA MET A 1 -6.50 -13.66 -35.07
C MET A 1 -6.09 -12.25 -34.68
N THR A 2 -6.98 -11.49 -34.05
CA THR A 2 -6.67 -10.11 -33.67
C THR A 2 -5.97 -10.16 -32.32
N THR A 3 -4.64 -10.07 -32.33
CA THR A 3 -3.87 -9.80 -31.13
C THR A 3 -4.20 -8.38 -30.69
N ASN A 4 -5.15 -8.25 -29.77
CA ASN A 4 -5.34 -7.02 -29.01
C ASN A 4 -4.11 -6.85 -28.11
N ASN A 5 -3.03 -6.34 -28.69
CA ASN A 5 -1.95 -5.70 -27.94
C ASN A 5 -2.50 -4.39 -27.40
N HIS A 6 -3.31 -4.46 -26.34
CA HIS A 6 -3.45 -3.31 -25.45
C HIS A 6 -2.08 -3.11 -24.81
N PRO A 7 -1.47 -1.92 -24.92
CA PRO A 7 -0.31 -1.60 -24.10
C PRO A 7 -0.73 -1.79 -22.65
N ILE A 8 -0.06 -2.70 -21.94
CA ILE A 8 -0.14 -2.73 -20.49
C ILE A 8 0.54 -1.44 -20.05
N GLU A 9 -0.25 -0.43 -19.75
CA GLU A 9 0.23 0.83 -19.20
C GLU A 9 1.03 0.48 -17.93
N PRO A 10 2.31 0.86 -17.83
CA PRO A 10 3.18 0.45 -16.73
C PRO A 10 2.96 1.34 -15.50
N ASP A 11 1.71 1.54 -15.12
CA ASP A 11 1.29 2.16 -13.86
C ASP A 11 0.77 1.09 -12.89
N GLY A 12 1.38 -0.11 -12.96
CA GLY A 12 1.15 -1.24 -12.06
C GLY A 12 1.66 -1.02 -10.63
N TYR A 13 1.63 0.21 -10.13
CA TYR A 13 1.82 0.53 -8.73
C TYR A 13 0.44 0.81 -8.15
N ASP A 14 -0.16 -0.22 -7.57
CA ASP A 14 -1.40 -0.07 -6.80
C ASP A 14 -1.05 0.73 -5.54
N ARG A 15 -1.68 1.89 -5.37
CA ARG A 15 -1.39 2.80 -4.26
C ARG A 15 -2.53 2.75 -3.27
N VAL A 16 -2.19 2.60 -1.99
CA VAL A 16 -3.15 2.69 -0.91
C VAL A 16 -3.59 4.15 -0.72
N ALA A 17 -4.77 4.34 -0.14
CA ALA A 17 -5.23 5.68 0.22
C ALA A 17 -4.26 6.31 1.25
N PRO A 18 -4.14 7.65 1.30
CA PRO A 18 -3.20 8.32 2.21
C PRO A 18 -3.43 8.04 3.71
N GLY A 19 -4.62 7.58 4.10
CA GLY A 19 -4.90 7.10 5.47
C GLY A 19 -4.35 5.70 5.78
N PHE A 20 -3.99 4.95 4.74
CA PHE A 20 -3.43 3.60 4.80
C PHE A 20 -1.94 3.58 4.47
N ALA A 21 -1.35 4.72 4.07
CA ALA A 21 0.06 4.83 3.76
C ALA A 21 0.92 4.78 5.03
N CYS A 22 2.20 4.46 4.88
CA CYS A 22 3.11 4.38 6.01
C CYS A 22 3.22 5.74 6.72
N PRO A 23 2.84 5.85 8.01
CA PRO A 23 2.85 7.12 8.72
C PRO A 23 4.27 7.65 9.00
N SER A 24 5.29 6.80 8.82
CA SER A 24 6.68 7.15 9.13
C SER A 24 7.45 7.69 7.93
N CYS A 25 7.26 7.12 6.74
CA CYS A 25 8.01 7.49 5.53
C CYS A 25 7.12 7.98 4.39
N GLY A 26 5.79 7.82 4.51
CA GLY A 26 4.83 8.20 3.46
C GLY A 26 4.67 7.16 2.35
N GLU A 27 5.25 5.97 2.49
CA GLU A 27 5.10 4.89 1.50
C GLU A 27 3.62 4.51 1.32
N ASP A 28 3.07 4.78 0.15
CA ASP A 28 1.70 4.46 -0.25
C ASP A 28 1.63 3.28 -1.24
N ASP A 29 2.75 2.63 -1.53
CA ASP A 29 2.84 1.52 -2.47
C ASP A 29 2.37 0.19 -1.86
N ILE A 30 1.37 -0.47 -2.45
CA ILE A 30 0.77 -1.70 -1.87
C ILE A 30 1.78 -2.84 -1.78
N ASP A 31 2.69 -2.95 -2.76
CA ASP A 31 3.73 -3.99 -2.79
C ASP A 31 4.74 -3.79 -1.67
N SER A 32 5.01 -2.54 -1.31
CA SER A 32 5.88 -2.15 -0.19
C SER A 32 5.18 -2.21 1.18
N LEU A 33 3.87 -2.46 1.22
CA LEU A 33 3.03 -2.47 2.42
C LEU A 33 2.57 -3.91 2.73
N VAL A 34 3.44 -4.66 3.41
CA VAL A 34 3.25 -6.09 3.67
C VAL A 34 2.38 -6.31 4.91
N TRP A 35 1.25 -7.00 4.77
CA TRP A 35 0.43 -7.42 5.90
C TRP A 35 1.15 -8.51 6.70
N ILE A 36 1.42 -8.24 7.98
CA ILE A 36 2.12 -9.17 8.89
C ILE A 36 1.18 -9.81 9.91
N ASP A 37 0.02 -9.22 10.16
CA ASP A 37 -1.08 -9.70 11.01
C ASP A 37 -2.43 -9.25 10.38
N ASP A 38 -3.56 -9.70 10.93
CA ASP A 38 -4.92 -9.32 10.46
C ASP A 38 -5.18 -7.81 10.45
N ASP A 39 -4.53 -7.04 11.34
CA ASP A 39 -4.72 -5.60 11.47
C ASP A 39 -3.44 -4.78 11.25
N LYS A 40 -2.27 -5.43 11.12
CA LYS A 40 -0.98 -4.72 11.03
C LYS A 40 -0.31 -4.89 9.68
N VAL A 41 0.17 -3.77 9.17
CA VAL A 41 0.99 -3.66 7.97
C VAL A 41 2.40 -3.23 8.35
N ARG A 42 3.37 -3.87 7.73
CA ARG A 42 4.78 -3.51 7.80
C ARG A 42 5.19 -2.87 6.48
N CYS A 43 5.69 -1.65 6.56
CA CYS A 43 6.35 -1.01 5.44
C CYS A 43 7.70 -1.70 5.20
N ASP A 44 7.95 -2.18 3.98
CA ASP A 44 9.23 -2.75 3.56
C ASP A 44 10.31 -1.66 3.42
N SER A 45 9.93 -0.48 2.92
CA SER A 45 10.84 0.65 2.69
C SER A 45 11.54 1.16 3.95
N CYS A 46 10.82 1.27 5.09
CA CYS A 46 11.39 1.77 6.35
C CYS A 46 11.34 0.76 7.50
N GLY A 47 10.63 -0.36 7.35
CA GLY A 47 10.45 -1.37 8.39
C GLY A 47 9.38 -1.04 9.45
N THR A 48 8.69 0.10 9.34
CA THR A 48 7.67 0.52 10.31
C THR A 48 6.46 -0.39 10.25
N VAL A 49 6.05 -0.91 11.42
CA VAL A 49 4.81 -1.64 11.60
C VAL A 49 3.74 -0.69 12.12
N TYR A 50 2.61 -0.63 11.45
CA TYR A 50 1.48 0.23 11.80
C TYR A 50 0.15 -0.45 11.47
N ASP A 51 -0.92 0.10 12.04
CA ASP A 51 -2.28 -0.41 11.84
C ASP A 51 -3.02 0.55 10.89
N PRO A 52 -3.27 0.16 9.62
CA PRO A 52 -3.92 1.06 8.67
C PRO A 52 -5.45 1.14 8.90
N ASN A 53 -6.04 0.25 9.71
CA ASN A 53 -7.47 0.26 10.04
C ASN A 53 -7.80 1.15 11.25
N GLN A 54 -6.78 1.58 12.01
CA GLN A 54 -6.90 2.59 13.05
C GLN A 54 -6.30 3.93 12.62
N PRO A 55 -6.98 4.74 11.81
CA PRO A 55 -6.51 6.07 11.42
C PRO A 55 -6.68 7.12 12.53
N ASP A 56 -6.46 6.76 13.80
CA ASP A 56 -6.96 7.48 15.00
C ASP A 56 -8.44 7.11 15.27
N ALA A 57 -8.64 6.13 16.15
CA ALA A 57 -9.67 6.35 17.17
C ALA A 57 -9.04 7.43 18.06
N GLU A 58 -9.56 8.65 18.08
CA GLU A 58 -10.46 9.10 19.13
C GLU A 58 -11.08 10.47 18.78
N ALA A 59 -12.41 10.52 18.67
CA ALA A 59 -13.24 11.65 19.12
C ALA A 59 -14.61 11.15 19.57
#